data_AF-A0A2R7L8P9-F1
#
_entry.id   AF-A0A2R7L8P9-F1
#
_cell.length_a   1.000
_cell.length_b   1.000
_cell.length_c   1.000
_cell.angle_alpha   90.00
_cell.angle_beta   90.00
_cell.angle_gamma   90.00
#
_symmetry.space_group_name_H-M   'P 1'
#
loop_
_entity.id
_entity.type
_entity.pdbx_description
1 polymer ?
#
loop_
_entity_poly.entity_id
_entity_poly.type
_entity_poly.pdbx_seq_one_letter_code
_entity_poly.pdbx_strand_id
1 'polypeptide(L)'
;MLTAFAPRWTYAETVVEAVERQLIARPALFAAAVRPAALFAPEGFALPVESPPPVFDPRQVEPGPAAGRLIARFDPAVRDAADRFLVETGLAAVLALEQHRLRHHGRPDLAARVRPTGAGDAAGCDLLSPATDGSVQRIAVKTTTGGPATPFALTDAEQALWTDRPDVFRLYRLYDLGRDLRFYRLRPPQPL
;
A
#
# COMPACT_ATOMS: atom_id res chain seq x y z
N MET A 1 -18.65 2.34 -24.13
CA MET A 1 -17.80 2.72 -22.98
C MET A 1 -18.22 1.87 -21.80
N LEU A 2 -17.34 1.01 -21.29
CA LEU A 2 -17.61 0.23 -20.08
C LEU A 2 -17.52 1.17 -18.88
N THR A 3 -18.66 1.68 -18.43
CA THR A 3 -18.86 2.42 -17.17
C THR A 3 -18.81 1.46 -15.97
N ALA A 4 -17.74 0.67 -15.88
CA ALA A 4 -17.65 -0.45 -14.95
C ALA A 4 -16.65 -0.18 -13.81
N PHE A 5 -16.73 0.99 -13.17
CA PHE A 5 -16.20 1.20 -11.82
C PHE A 5 -16.96 2.37 -11.16
N ALA A 6 -18.24 2.14 -10.83
CA ALA A 6 -18.88 2.98 -9.83
C ALA A 6 -18.11 2.78 -8.50
N PRO A 7 -17.76 3.85 -7.77
CA PRO A 7 -17.10 3.72 -6.48
C PRO A 7 -17.88 2.77 -5.57
N ARG A 8 -17.18 1.97 -4.75
CA ARG A 8 -17.79 0.93 -3.90
C ARG A 8 -18.73 1.45 -2.80
N TRP A 9 -19.08 2.73 -2.77
CA TRP A 9 -20.06 3.34 -1.88
C TRP A 9 -21.27 3.93 -2.62
N THR A 10 -21.45 3.62 -3.91
CA THR A 10 -22.72 3.88 -4.63
C THR A 10 -23.80 2.84 -4.29
N TYR A 11 -23.55 1.93 -3.35
CA TYR A 11 -24.55 0.97 -2.87
C TYR A 11 -25.63 1.67 -2.05
N ALA A 12 -26.85 1.12 -2.09
CA ALA A 12 -27.93 1.59 -1.23
C ALA A 12 -27.53 1.50 0.25
N GLU A 13 -27.88 2.51 1.05
CA GLU A 13 -27.58 2.58 2.50
C GLU A 13 -28.01 1.30 3.24
N THR A 14 -29.15 0.71 2.86
CA THR A 14 -29.67 -0.53 3.43
C THR A 14 -28.73 -1.73 3.25
N VAL A 15 -27.98 -1.78 2.14
CA VAL A 15 -26.95 -2.80 1.89
C VAL A 15 -25.75 -2.55 2.79
N VAL A 16 -25.31 -1.29 2.93
CA VAL A 16 -24.18 -0.91 3.79
C VAL A 16 -24.47 -1.24 5.25
N GLU A 17 -25.67 -0.92 5.75
CA GLU A 17 -26.11 -1.24 7.11
C GLU A 17 -26.24 -2.75 7.36
N ALA A 18 -26.67 -3.52 6.35
CA ALA A 18 -26.72 -4.98 6.44
C ALA A 18 -25.31 -5.58 6.53
N VAL A 19 -24.36 -5.07 5.75
CA VAL A 19 -22.95 -5.47 5.83
C VAL A 19 -22.38 -5.14 7.20
N GLU A 20 -22.60 -3.92 7.71
CA GLU A 20 -22.14 -3.52 9.03
C GLU A 20 -22.63 -4.49 10.12
N ARG A 21 -23.95 -4.79 10.14
CA ARG A 21 -24.53 -5.74 11.10
C ARG A 21 -23.89 -7.12 11.02
N GLN A 22 -23.63 -7.62 9.82
CA GLN A 22 -23.00 -8.93 9.65
C GLN A 22 -21.54 -8.95 10.13
N LEU A 23 -20.77 -7.88 9.87
CA LEU A 23 -19.39 -7.78 10.34
C LEU A 23 -19.30 -7.71 11.87
N ILE A 24 -20.23 -7.00 12.51
CA ILE A 24 -20.34 -6.95 13.98
C ILE A 24 -20.72 -8.32 14.54
N ALA A 25 -21.75 -8.95 13.98
CA ALA A 25 -22.26 -10.22 14.48
C ALA A 25 -21.31 -11.40 14.23
N ARG A 26 -20.43 -11.28 13.23
CA ARG A 26 -19.52 -12.36 12.80
C ARG A 26 -18.10 -11.84 12.56
N PRO A 27 -17.32 -11.55 13.61
CA PRO A 27 -15.96 -11.03 13.49
C PRO A 27 -15.02 -11.91 12.67
N ALA A 28 -15.26 -13.23 12.64
CA ALA A 28 -14.50 -14.16 11.82
C ALA A 28 -14.62 -13.89 10.31
N LEU A 29 -15.77 -13.38 9.83
CA LEU A 29 -15.92 -13.00 8.42
C LEU A 29 -15.02 -11.82 8.06
N PHE A 30 -14.92 -10.85 8.97
CA PHE A 30 -13.99 -9.73 8.81
C PHE A 30 -12.54 -10.22 8.78
N ALA A 31 -12.16 -11.09 9.73
CA ALA A 31 -10.82 -11.66 9.77
C ALA A 31 -10.45 -12.43 8.48
N ALA A 32 -11.35 -13.26 7.97
CA ALA A 32 -11.15 -14.01 6.73
C ALA A 32 -11.06 -13.11 5.48
N ALA A 33 -11.80 -12.01 5.45
CA ALA A 33 -11.72 -11.02 4.37
C ALA A 33 -10.40 -10.23 4.39
N VAL A 34 -9.88 -9.94 5.59
CA VAL A 34 -8.63 -9.18 5.77
C VAL A 34 -7.40 -10.05 5.53
N ARG A 35 -7.44 -11.32 5.96
CA ARG A 35 -6.36 -12.31 5.78
C ARG A 35 -6.87 -13.55 5.03
N PRO A 36 -6.99 -13.48 3.69
CA PRO A 36 -7.43 -14.63 2.92
C PRO A 36 -6.43 -15.79 3.04
N ALA A 37 -6.92 -17.03 3.06
CA ALA A 37 -6.09 -18.23 3.20
C ALA A 37 -4.98 -18.34 2.14
N ALA A 38 -5.19 -17.74 0.96
CA ALA A 38 -4.20 -17.65 -0.11
C ALA A 38 -2.88 -16.95 0.31
N LEU A 39 -2.91 -16.06 1.32
CA LEU A 39 -1.69 -15.45 1.88
C LEU A 39 -0.75 -16.45 2.53
N PHE A 40 -1.27 -17.60 2.95
CA PHE A 40 -0.52 -18.65 3.65
C PHE A 40 -0.24 -19.85 2.74
N ALA A 41 -0.62 -19.79 1.46
CA ALA A 41 -0.29 -20.82 0.49
C ALA A 41 1.22 -20.75 0.16
N PRO A 42 1.91 -21.89 0.00
CA PRO A 42 3.35 -21.96 -0.20
C PRO A 42 3.83 -21.53 -1.60
N GLU A 43 2.99 -20.86 -2.38
CA GLU A 43 3.41 -20.39 -3.70
C GLU A 43 4.43 -19.25 -3.54
N GLY A 44 5.58 -19.42 -4.19
CA GLY A 44 6.69 -18.48 -4.11
C GLY A 44 6.24 -17.06 -4.48
N PHE A 45 6.82 -16.07 -3.80
CA PHE A 45 6.46 -14.68 -4.00
C PHE A 45 6.90 -14.19 -5.38
N ALA A 46 5.95 -14.05 -6.31
CA ALA A 46 6.20 -13.38 -7.58
C ALA A 46 6.56 -11.91 -7.34
N LEU A 47 7.48 -11.37 -8.15
CA LEU A 47 7.79 -9.94 -8.08
C LEU A 47 6.52 -9.12 -8.38
N PRO A 48 6.22 -8.09 -7.57
CA PRO A 48 5.00 -7.31 -7.75
C PRO A 48 5.04 -6.58 -9.10
N VAL A 49 3.91 -6.56 -9.80
CA VAL A 49 3.79 -5.89 -11.10
C VAL A 49 3.45 -4.41 -10.89
N GLU A 50 4.20 -3.53 -11.55
CA GLU A 50 3.93 -2.10 -11.48
C GLU A 50 2.69 -1.72 -12.30
N SER A 51 1.91 -0.80 -11.75
CA SER A 51 0.71 -0.22 -12.36
C SER A 51 0.69 1.29 -12.13
N PRO A 52 -0.02 2.07 -12.97
CA PRO A 52 -0.22 3.48 -12.70
C PRO A 52 -1.02 3.68 -11.39
N PRO A 53 -0.74 4.73 -10.61
CA PRO A 53 -1.55 5.05 -9.45
C PRO A 53 -3.02 5.31 -9.88
N PRO A 54 -4.00 4.98 -9.03
CA PRO A 54 -5.39 5.26 -9.35
C PRO A 54 -5.58 6.77 -9.52
N VAL A 55 -6.33 7.17 -10.54
CA VAL A 55 -6.79 8.54 -10.67
C VAL A 55 -7.92 8.73 -9.67
N PHE A 56 -7.68 9.54 -8.65
CA PHE A 56 -8.74 10.02 -7.77
C PHE A 56 -9.46 11.15 -8.50
N ASP A 57 -10.72 10.92 -8.87
CA ASP A 57 -11.56 11.98 -9.40
C ASP A 57 -12.17 12.74 -8.20
N PRO A 58 -11.85 14.03 -7.99
CA PRO A 58 -12.39 14.82 -6.89
C PRO A 58 -13.92 14.97 -6.95
N ARG A 59 -14.55 14.61 -8.09
CA ARG A 59 -16.00 14.57 -8.28
C ARG A 59 -16.60 13.23 -7.89
N GLN A 60 -15.79 12.24 -7.48
CA GLN A 60 -16.33 11.02 -6.89
C GLN A 60 -17.12 11.41 -5.65
N VAL A 61 -18.38 10.95 -5.61
CA VAL A 61 -19.31 11.18 -4.52
C VAL A 61 -18.62 10.80 -3.21
N GLU A 62 -18.66 11.68 -2.21
CA GLU A 62 -18.15 11.34 -0.88
C GLU A 62 -18.99 10.19 -0.27
N PRO A 63 -18.41 9.32 0.58
CA PRO A 63 -19.17 8.26 1.20
C PRO A 63 -20.39 8.83 1.95
N GLY A 64 -21.55 8.21 1.76
CA GLY A 64 -22.73 8.51 2.57
C GLY A 64 -22.48 8.26 4.07
N PRO A 65 -23.30 8.81 4.98
CA PRO A 65 -23.05 8.72 6.42
C PRO A 65 -22.84 7.30 6.96
N ALA A 66 -23.57 6.28 6.48
CA ALA A 66 -23.33 4.91 6.94
C ALA A 66 -22.01 4.34 6.42
N ALA A 67 -21.67 4.59 5.16
CA ALA A 67 -20.38 4.19 4.60
C ALA A 67 -19.21 4.88 5.33
N GLY A 68 -19.34 6.16 5.64
CA GLY A 68 -18.37 6.91 6.44
C GLY A 68 -18.18 6.32 7.84
N ARG A 69 -19.26 5.97 8.54
CA ARG A 69 -19.18 5.28 9.85
C ARG A 69 -18.48 3.93 9.75
N LEU A 70 -18.80 3.14 8.71
CA LEU A 70 -18.18 1.84 8.51
C LEU A 70 -16.68 1.97 8.24
N ILE A 71 -16.26 2.93 7.40
CA ILE A 71 -14.85 3.23 7.11
C ILE A 71 -14.14 3.66 8.39
N ALA A 72 -14.72 4.58 9.16
CA ALA A 72 -14.12 5.05 10.42
C ALA A 72 -13.99 3.93 11.46
N ARG A 73 -15.00 3.05 11.54
CA ARG A 73 -15.01 1.91 12.47
C ARG A 73 -14.02 0.82 12.09
N PHE A 74 -13.78 0.63 10.79
CA PHE A 74 -12.90 -0.40 10.24
C PHE A 74 -11.82 0.24 9.36
N ASP A 75 -11.13 1.25 9.90
CA ASP A 75 -10.13 2.03 9.15
C ASP A 75 -9.05 1.12 8.55
N PRO A 76 -9.03 0.98 7.21
CA PRO A 76 -8.04 0.14 6.55
C PRO A 76 -6.60 0.60 6.80
N ALA A 77 -6.36 1.91 6.92
CA ALA A 77 -5.03 2.46 7.11
C ALA A 77 -4.44 2.03 8.47
N VAL A 78 -5.22 2.21 9.54
CA VAL A 78 -4.82 1.82 10.90
C VAL A 78 -4.66 0.30 10.98
N ARG A 79 -5.63 -0.45 10.43
CA ARG A 79 -5.61 -1.92 10.43
C ARG A 79 -4.37 -2.46 9.70
N ASP A 80 -4.12 -2.00 8.49
CA ASP A 80 -3.05 -2.52 7.65
C ASP A 80 -1.67 -2.16 8.24
N ALA A 81 -1.54 -0.97 8.84
CA ALA A 81 -0.31 -0.57 9.53
C ALA A 81 -0.04 -1.40 10.81
N ALA A 82 -1.08 -1.85 11.50
CA ALA A 82 -0.96 -2.73 12.67
C ALA A 82 -0.71 -4.21 12.31
N ASP A 83 -0.97 -4.60 11.06
CA ASP A 83 -0.79 -5.97 10.60
C ASP A 83 0.68 -6.25 10.25
N ARG A 84 1.41 -6.79 11.23
CA ARG A 84 2.83 -7.17 11.08
C ARG A 84 3.10 -8.03 9.85
N PHE A 85 2.21 -8.97 9.53
CA PHE A 85 2.40 -9.84 8.37
C PHE A 85 2.35 -9.04 7.06
N LEU A 86 1.43 -8.08 6.94
CA LEU A 86 1.35 -7.20 5.76
C LEU A 86 2.56 -6.29 5.64
N VAL A 87 3.00 -5.73 6.78
CA VAL A 87 4.18 -4.86 6.84
C VAL A 87 5.44 -5.62 6.42
N GLU A 88 5.71 -6.77 7.02
CA GLU A 88 6.89 -7.59 6.73
C GLU A 88 6.88 -8.12 5.29
N THR A 89 5.73 -8.62 4.82
CA THR A 89 5.59 -9.14 3.46
C THR A 89 5.81 -8.04 2.43
N GLY A 90 5.23 -6.85 2.64
CA GLY A 90 5.43 -5.72 1.74
C GLY A 90 6.87 -5.24 1.69
N LEU A 91 7.52 -5.14 2.85
CA LEU A 91 8.93 -4.75 2.91
C LEU A 91 9.82 -5.76 2.16
N ALA A 92 9.62 -7.07 2.38
CA ALA A 92 10.35 -8.11 1.67
C ALA A 92 10.12 -8.05 0.15
N ALA A 93 8.88 -7.77 -0.27
CA ALA A 93 8.50 -7.59 -1.67
C ALA A 93 9.27 -6.46 -2.35
N VAL A 94 9.28 -5.28 -1.72
CA VAL A 94 9.94 -4.09 -2.25
C VAL A 94 11.45 -4.25 -2.24
N LEU A 95 12.01 -4.91 -1.22
CA LEU A 95 13.43 -5.27 -1.19
C LEU A 95 13.81 -6.14 -2.39
N ALA A 96 13.07 -7.23 -2.63
CA ALA A 96 13.32 -8.13 -3.76
C ALA A 96 13.15 -7.40 -5.11
N LEU A 97 12.11 -6.58 -5.24
CA LEU A 97 11.84 -5.76 -6.42
C LEU A 97 12.99 -4.81 -6.73
N GLU A 98 13.44 -4.03 -5.75
CA GLU A 98 14.49 -3.02 -5.97
C GLU A 98 15.84 -3.67 -6.30
N GLN A 99 16.18 -4.76 -5.63
CA GLN A 99 17.37 -5.53 -5.96
C GLN A 99 17.28 -6.14 -7.36
N HIS A 100 16.14 -6.70 -7.73
CA HIS A 100 15.92 -7.24 -9.07
C HIS A 100 16.03 -6.14 -10.14
N ARG A 101 15.38 -4.99 -9.92
CA ARG A 101 15.45 -3.82 -10.81
C ARG A 101 16.89 -3.39 -11.07
N LEU A 102 17.69 -3.24 -10.02
CA LEU A 102 19.10 -2.83 -10.16
C LEU A 102 19.95 -3.88 -10.87
N ARG A 103 19.78 -5.18 -10.57
CA ARG A 103 20.46 -6.27 -11.28
C ARG A 103 20.09 -6.28 -12.77
N HIS A 104 18.80 -6.11 -13.08
CA HIS A 104 18.30 -6.05 -14.44
C HIS A 104 18.88 -4.86 -15.22
N HIS A 105 19.19 -3.75 -14.54
CA HIS A 105 19.91 -2.60 -15.11
C HIS A 105 21.44 -2.74 -15.11
N GLY A 106 21.98 -3.95 -14.89
CA GLY A 106 23.43 -4.19 -14.92
C GLY A 106 24.19 -3.59 -13.73
N ARG A 107 23.49 -3.32 -12.61
CA ARG A 107 24.07 -2.74 -11.39
C ARG A 107 23.95 -3.68 -10.18
N PRO A 108 24.57 -4.88 -10.22
CA PRO A 108 24.57 -5.80 -9.07
C PRO A 108 25.28 -5.20 -7.86
N ASP A 109 26.24 -4.30 -8.08
CA ASP A 109 26.94 -3.51 -7.05
C ASP A 109 25.97 -2.63 -6.25
N LEU A 110 25.02 -1.98 -6.92
CA LEU A 110 23.98 -1.19 -6.25
C LEU A 110 22.89 -2.07 -5.65
N ALA A 111 22.53 -3.18 -6.32
CA ALA A 111 21.55 -4.13 -5.79
C ALA A 111 21.97 -4.67 -4.41
N ALA A 112 23.27 -4.93 -4.21
CA ALA A 112 23.82 -5.38 -2.93
C ALA A 112 23.72 -4.32 -1.81
N ARG A 113 23.49 -3.05 -2.16
CA ARG A 113 23.37 -1.93 -1.21
C ARG A 113 21.91 -1.61 -0.83
N VAL A 114 20.93 -2.26 -1.47
CA VAL A 114 19.51 -2.14 -1.09
C VAL A 114 19.30 -2.83 0.26
N ARG A 115 18.79 -2.09 1.24
CA ARG A 115 18.63 -2.60 2.60
C ARG A 115 17.44 -1.98 3.32
N PRO A 116 16.75 -2.73 4.19
CA PRO A 116 15.80 -2.15 5.14
C PRO A 116 16.46 -1.13 6.06
N THR A 117 15.68 -0.16 6.52
CA THR A 117 16.03 0.62 7.72
C THR A 117 15.82 -0.25 8.96
N GLY A 118 16.65 -0.07 9.99
CA GLY A 118 16.51 -0.85 11.21
C GLY A 118 15.23 -0.51 11.96
N ALA A 119 14.70 -1.45 12.74
CA ALA A 119 13.57 -1.18 13.62
C ALA A 119 13.94 -0.05 14.61
N GLY A 120 13.15 1.03 14.62
CA GLY A 120 13.38 2.21 15.47
C GLY A 120 14.16 3.35 14.81
N ASP A 121 14.49 3.26 13.52
CA ASP A 121 15.02 4.40 12.78
C ASP A 121 13.88 5.42 12.56
N ALA A 122 13.97 6.59 13.20
CA ALA A 122 13.01 7.70 13.05
C ALA A 122 13.06 8.35 11.65
N ALA A 123 13.74 7.70 10.70
CA ALA A 123 14.04 8.19 9.37
C ALA A 123 12.82 8.27 8.44
N GLY A 124 11.61 7.83 8.85
CA GLY A 124 10.39 7.97 8.05
C GLY A 124 10.35 7.13 6.77
N CYS A 125 11.17 6.09 6.67
CA CYS A 125 11.20 5.17 5.53
C CYS A 125 11.58 3.77 5.99
N ASP A 126 11.16 2.76 5.23
CA ASP A 126 11.36 1.34 5.53
C ASP A 126 12.59 0.77 4.80
N LEU A 127 13.01 1.41 3.71
CA LEU A 127 14.05 0.88 2.82
C LEU A 127 14.91 2.00 2.20
N LEU A 128 16.22 1.74 2.14
CA LEU A 128 17.19 2.54 1.40
C LEU A 128 17.55 1.80 0.11
N SER A 129 17.32 2.45 -1.04
CA SER A 129 17.61 1.88 -2.36
C SER A 129 18.43 2.87 -3.20
N PRO A 130 19.60 2.49 -3.73
CA PRO A 130 20.29 3.33 -4.69
C PRO A 130 19.50 3.46 -6.01
N ALA A 131 19.47 4.66 -6.57
CA ALA A 131 19.13 4.87 -7.97
C ALA A 131 20.32 4.50 -8.87
N THR A 132 20.08 4.41 -10.18
CA THR A 132 21.11 4.02 -11.16
C THR A 132 22.28 5.01 -11.24
N ASP A 133 22.06 6.26 -10.86
CA ASP A 133 23.09 7.31 -10.75
C ASP A 133 23.88 7.25 -9.43
N GLY A 134 23.51 6.34 -8.51
CA GLY A 134 24.15 6.17 -7.20
C GLY A 134 23.56 7.01 -6.07
N SER A 135 22.62 7.92 -6.35
CA SER A 135 21.85 8.62 -5.30
C SER A 135 21.02 7.62 -4.49
N VAL A 136 20.78 7.88 -3.21
CA VAL A 136 20.03 6.96 -2.33
C VAL A 136 18.60 7.45 -2.15
N GLN A 137 17.64 6.65 -2.61
CA GLN A 137 16.23 6.85 -2.39
C GLN A 137 15.81 6.32 -1.02
N ARG A 138 14.88 7.04 -0.40
CA ARG A 138 14.21 6.67 0.86
C ARG A 138 12.81 6.19 0.50
N ILE A 139 12.52 4.92 0.76
CA ILE A 139 11.28 4.28 0.32
C ILE A 139 10.43 3.94 1.55
N ALA A 140 9.23 4.51 1.62
CA ALA A 140 8.17 4.06 2.53
C ALA A 140 7.26 3.06 1.83
N VAL A 141 6.87 1.99 2.51
CA VAL A 141 6.11 0.86 1.99
C VAL A 141 4.76 0.80 2.68
N LYS A 142 3.68 0.84 1.90
CA LYS A 142 2.31 0.69 2.39
C LYS A 142 1.68 -0.53 1.73
N THR A 143 1.29 -1.53 2.52
CA THR A 143 0.73 -2.78 2.00
C THR A 143 -0.73 -2.92 2.36
N THR A 144 -1.54 -3.52 1.49
CA THR A 144 -2.95 -3.85 1.79
C THR A 144 -3.39 -5.11 1.05
N THR A 145 -4.37 -5.82 1.60
CA THR A 145 -5.13 -6.86 0.90
C THR A 145 -6.29 -6.29 0.08
N GLY A 146 -6.58 -4.99 0.25
CA GLY A 146 -7.56 -4.25 -0.54
C GLY A 146 -7.04 -3.87 -1.93
N GLY A 147 -7.88 -3.18 -2.70
CA GLY A 147 -7.54 -2.71 -4.05
C GLY A 147 -6.68 -1.42 -4.04
N PRO A 148 -6.33 -0.88 -5.23
CA PRO A 148 -5.38 0.22 -5.36
C PRO A 148 -5.84 1.53 -4.70
N ALA A 149 -7.15 1.77 -4.60
CA ALA A 149 -7.73 2.95 -3.96
C ALA A 149 -7.97 2.80 -2.44
N THR A 150 -7.51 1.70 -1.82
CA THR A 150 -7.67 1.50 -0.38
C THR A 150 -6.88 2.57 0.38
N PRO A 151 -7.50 3.33 1.31
CA PRO A 151 -6.82 4.38 2.05
C PRO A 151 -5.58 3.91 2.80
N PHE A 152 -4.62 4.80 2.94
CA PHE A 152 -3.43 4.66 3.78
C PHE A 152 -3.09 6.03 4.36
N ALA A 153 -2.38 6.04 5.47
CA ALA A 153 -1.92 7.27 6.13
C ALA A 153 -0.40 7.37 6.07
N LEU A 154 0.10 8.61 6.00
CA LEU A 154 1.50 8.91 6.28
C LEU A 154 1.68 9.09 7.79
N THR A 155 2.77 8.56 8.32
CA THR A 155 3.25 8.92 9.65
C THR A 155 3.87 10.32 9.62
N ASP A 156 4.04 10.96 10.77
CA ASP A 156 4.67 12.29 10.85
C ASP A 156 6.08 12.29 10.23
N ALA A 157 6.85 11.23 10.43
CA ALA A 157 8.19 11.09 9.86
C ALA A 157 8.16 10.90 8.33
N GLU A 158 7.21 10.14 7.81
CA GLU A 158 7.01 10.00 6.36
C GLU A 158 6.52 11.31 5.74
N GLN A 159 5.65 12.04 6.43
CA GLN A 159 5.16 13.35 5.99
C GLN A 159 6.29 14.38 5.97
N ALA A 160 7.18 14.37 6.95
CA ALA A 160 8.37 15.21 6.97
C ALA A 160 9.27 14.90 5.76
N LEU A 161 9.53 13.62 5.46
CA LEU A 161 10.28 13.25 4.25
C LEU A 161 9.57 13.65 2.95
N TRP A 162 8.25 13.49 2.89
CA TRP A 162 7.44 13.87 1.73
C TRP A 162 7.58 15.36 1.41
N THR A 163 7.58 16.21 2.44
CA THR A 163 7.67 17.66 2.29
C THR A 163 9.11 18.14 2.12
N ASP A 164 10.03 17.68 2.96
CA ASP A 164 11.37 18.28 3.10
C ASP A 164 12.40 17.68 2.16
N ARG A 165 12.20 16.43 1.73
CA ARG A 165 13.15 15.66 0.88
C ARG A 165 12.47 15.04 -0.35
N PRO A 166 11.74 15.83 -1.17
CA PRO A 166 10.99 15.32 -2.33
C PRO A 166 11.90 14.73 -3.43
N ASP A 167 13.17 15.14 -3.45
CA ASP A 167 14.21 14.64 -4.35
C ASP A 167 14.43 13.12 -4.18
N VAL A 168 14.48 12.65 -2.94
CA VAL A 168 14.85 11.26 -2.59
C VAL A 168 13.71 10.40 -2.07
N PHE A 169 12.61 10.99 -1.58
CA PHE A 169 11.51 10.22 -0.99
C PHE A 169 10.61 9.57 -2.03
N ARG A 170 10.25 8.30 -1.83
CA ARG A 170 9.28 7.57 -2.65
C ARG A 170 8.35 6.78 -1.73
N LEU A 171 7.09 6.68 -2.11
CA LEU A 171 6.12 5.79 -1.46
C LEU A 171 5.73 4.67 -2.41
N TYR A 172 5.85 3.43 -1.96
CA TYR A 172 5.45 2.23 -2.70
C TYR A 172 4.17 1.70 -2.06
N ARG A 173 3.05 1.75 -2.79
CA ARG A 173 1.77 1.18 -2.34
C ARG A 173 1.58 -0.17 -3.00
N LEU A 174 1.65 -1.22 -2.20
CA LEU A 174 1.34 -2.60 -2.59
C LEU A 174 -0.11 -2.90 -2.26
N TYR A 175 -0.80 -3.56 -3.18
CA TYR A 175 -2.22 -3.85 -3.06
C TYR A 175 -2.57 -5.21 -3.67
N ASP A 176 -3.78 -5.69 -3.40
CA ASP A 176 -4.27 -7.02 -3.78
C ASP A 176 -3.35 -8.17 -3.29
N LEU A 177 -2.70 -7.99 -2.14
CA LEU A 177 -1.89 -9.05 -1.51
C LEU A 177 -2.75 -10.30 -1.23
N GLY A 178 -2.23 -11.47 -1.62
CA GLY A 178 -2.96 -12.74 -1.56
C GLY A 178 -3.82 -13.02 -2.80
N ARG A 179 -3.74 -12.16 -3.82
CA ARG A 179 -4.27 -12.35 -5.16
C ARG A 179 -3.15 -12.06 -6.18
N ASP A 180 -3.36 -11.10 -7.07
CA ASP A 180 -2.38 -10.62 -8.02
C ASP A 180 -1.68 -9.39 -7.43
N LEU A 181 -0.57 -9.64 -6.73
CA LEU A 181 0.16 -8.58 -6.03
C LEU A 181 0.70 -7.56 -7.03
N ARG A 182 0.24 -6.32 -6.86
CA ARG A 182 0.63 -5.19 -7.69
C ARG A 182 1.08 -4.04 -6.83
N PHE A 183 1.74 -3.09 -7.46
CA PHE A 183 2.14 -1.86 -6.78
C PHE A 183 2.09 -0.65 -7.71
N TYR A 184 2.06 0.52 -7.09
CA TYR A 184 2.37 1.78 -7.75
C TYR A 184 3.32 2.60 -6.88
N ARG A 185 4.02 3.54 -7.51
CA ARG A 185 4.97 4.43 -6.87
C ARG A 185 4.43 5.85 -6.88
N LEU A 186 4.51 6.51 -5.73
CA LEU A 186 4.28 7.94 -5.62
C LEU A 186 5.61 8.65 -5.34
N ARG A 187 5.74 9.83 -5.93
CA ARG A 187 6.79 10.80 -5.62
C ARG A 187 6.12 12.09 -5.16
N PRO A 188 6.68 12.80 -4.17
CA PRO A 188 6.19 14.12 -3.83
C PRO A 188 6.21 15.04 -5.06
N PRO A 189 5.24 15.96 -5.18
CA PRO A 189 5.29 16.99 -6.20
C PRO A 189 6.56 17.82 -6.02
N GLN A 190 7.27 18.06 -7.12
CA GLN A 190 8.44 18.94 -7.09
C GLN A 190 7.97 20.39 -7.20
N PRO A 191 8.54 21.33 -6.42
CA PRO A 191 8.29 22.75 -6.65
C PRO A 191 8.74 23.11 -8.07
N LEU A 192 7.90 23.90 -8.75
CA LEU A 192 8.14 24.42 -10.10
C LEU A 192 9.36 25.35 -10.14
#